data_AF-Q3SII1-F1
#
_entry.id   AF-Q3SII1-F1
#
_cell.length_a   1.000
_cell.length_b   1.000
_cell.length_c   1.000
_cell.angle_alpha   90.00
_cell.angle_beta   90.00
_cell.angle_gamma   90.00
#
_symmetry.space_group_name_H-M   'P 1'
#
loop_
_entity.id
_entity.type
_entity.pdbx_description
1 polymer ?
#
loop_
_entity_poly.entity_id
_entity_poly.type
_entity_poly.pdbx_seq_one_letter_code
_entity_poly.pdbx_strand_id
1 'polypeptide(L)'
;MTSNEMLSTYETLSELTGTMLNAAREGEWEHLATLEQRCRSYVGTLMEAAPIPLNAQEQRAKVAIIRAILQNDAQIRALTEPRLHELQQRLQATRVGQRGMAAYGAQRA
;
A
#
# COMPACT_ATOMS: atom_id res chain seq x y z
N MET A 1 3.34 -13.03 -22.65
CA MET A 1 2.05 -12.68 -22.05
C MET A 1 1.06 -12.39 -23.17
N THR A 2 -0.12 -12.98 -23.11
CA THR A 2 -1.28 -12.76 -24.01
C THR A 2 -2.24 -11.72 -23.40
N SER A 3 -3.24 -11.25 -24.16
CA SER A 3 -4.22 -10.28 -23.65
C SER A 3 -5.02 -10.85 -22.46
N ASN A 4 -5.36 -12.13 -22.51
CA ASN A 4 -6.07 -12.82 -21.44
C ASN A 4 -5.21 -12.94 -20.16
N GLU A 5 -3.95 -13.37 -20.30
CA GLU A 5 -3.01 -13.43 -19.17
C GLU A 5 -2.78 -12.03 -18.55
N MET A 6 -2.73 -10.98 -19.37
CA MET A 6 -2.64 -9.61 -18.88
C MET A 6 -3.87 -9.25 -18.02
N LEU A 7 -5.07 -9.47 -18.54
CA LEU A 7 -6.31 -9.15 -17.81
C LEU A 7 -6.44 -9.97 -16.52
N SER A 8 -6.14 -11.26 -16.57
CA SER A 8 -6.10 -12.13 -15.39
C SER A 8 -5.11 -11.64 -14.33
N THR A 9 -3.95 -11.10 -14.75
CA THR A 9 -2.99 -10.47 -13.83
C THR A 9 -3.55 -9.20 -13.19
N TYR A 10 -4.27 -8.36 -13.94
CA TYR A 10 -4.96 -7.19 -13.40
C TYR A 10 -6.07 -7.59 -12.41
N GLU A 11 -6.86 -8.62 -12.72
CA GLU A 11 -7.91 -9.14 -11.84
C GLU A 11 -7.31 -9.63 -10.51
N THR A 12 -6.23 -10.41 -10.59
CA THR A 12 -5.47 -10.87 -9.42
C THR A 12 -4.98 -9.70 -8.57
N LEU A 13 -4.48 -8.63 -9.19
CA LEU A 13 -4.08 -7.40 -8.49
C LEU A 13 -5.27 -6.71 -7.79
N SER A 14 -6.45 -6.70 -8.41
CA SER A 14 -7.65 -6.13 -7.81
C SER A 14 -8.10 -6.93 -6.58
N GLU A 15 -8.06 -8.26 -6.64
CA GLU A 15 -8.35 -9.13 -5.48
C GLU A 15 -7.31 -8.94 -4.37
N LEU A 16 -6.03 -8.84 -4.73
CA LEU A 16 -4.94 -8.62 -3.78
C LEU A 16 -5.09 -7.27 -3.07
N THR A 17 -5.39 -6.19 -3.79
CA THR A 17 -5.64 -4.88 -3.17
C THR A 17 -6.90 -4.86 -2.32
N GLY A 18 -7.92 -5.64 -2.65
CA GLY A 18 -9.07 -5.87 -1.76
C GLY A 18 -8.68 -6.59 -0.45
N THR A 19 -7.77 -7.55 -0.54
CA THR A 19 -7.22 -8.24 0.64
C THR A 19 -6.36 -7.30 1.50
N MET A 20 -5.54 -6.45 0.86
CA MET A 20 -4.78 -5.40 1.54
C MET A 20 -5.69 -4.43 2.29
N LEU A 21 -6.81 -4.03 1.68
CA LEU A 21 -7.79 -3.17 2.32
C LEU A 21 -8.38 -3.80 3.58
N ASN A 22 -8.70 -5.09 3.55
CA ASN A 22 -9.19 -5.80 4.74
C ASN A 22 -8.12 -5.86 5.84
N ALA A 23 -6.87 -6.19 5.50
CA ALA A 23 -5.76 -6.16 6.46
C ALA A 23 -5.56 -4.77 7.09
N ALA A 24 -5.67 -3.70 6.29
CA ALA A 24 -5.57 -2.32 6.79
C ALA A 24 -6.73 -1.96 7.74
N ARG A 25 -7.95 -2.43 7.47
CA ARG A 25 -9.12 -2.25 8.35
C ARG A 25 -8.93 -2.97 9.69
N GLU A 26 -8.41 -4.19 9.65
CA GLU A 26 -8.14 -5.01 10.83
C GLU A 26 -6.90 -4.54 11.61
N GLY A 27 -6.02 -3.75 10.99
CA GLY A 27 -4.78 -3.27 11.60
C GLY A 27 -3.63 -4.28 11.54
N GLU A 28 -3.73 -5.28 10.66
CA GLU A 28 -2.74 -6.34 10.45
C GLU A 28 -1.55 -5.82 9.61
N TRP A 29 -0.72 -4.95 10.20
CA TRP A 29 0.31 -4.22 9.47
C TRP A 29 1.39 -5.08 8.82
N GLU A 30 1.84 -6.14 9.51
CA GLU A 30 2.83 -7.09 8.96
C GLU A 30 2.26 -7.87 7.77
N HIS A 31 0.98 -8.25 7.85
CA HIS A 31 0.28 -8.89 6.75
C HIS A 31 0.11 -7.90 5.59
N LEU A 32 -0.30 -6.66 5.86
CA LEU A 32 -0.40 -5.60 4.85
C LEU A 32 0.93 -5.39 4.12
N ALA A 33 2.06 -5.32 4.83
CA ALA A 33 3.39 -5.19 4.23
C ALA A 33 3.77 -6.39 3.35
N THR A 34 3.43 -7.61 3.79
CA THR A 34 3.64 -8.83 3.00
C THR A 34 2.82 -8.82 1.70
N LEU A 35 1.56 -8.37 1.76
CA LEU A 35 0.69 -8.25 0.60
C LEU A 35 1.17 -7.15 -0.36
N GLU A 36 1.66 -6.03 0.17
CA GLU A 36 2.26 -4.96 -0.64
C GLU A 36 3.44 -5.47 -1.46
N GLN A 37 4.32 -6.29 -0.86
CA GLN A 37 5.46 -6.86 -1.57
C GLN A 37 5.02 -7.78 -2.73
N ARG A 38 3.94 -8.55 -2.54
CA ARG A 38 3.34 -9.35 -3.62
C ARG A 38 2.76 -8.45 -4.72
N CYS A 39 2.07 -7.38 -4.34
CA CYS A 39 1.49 -6.41 -5.28
C CYS A 39 2.58 -5.79 -6.17
N ARG A 40 3.71 -5.37 -5.58
CA ARG A 40 4.88 -4.86 -6.32
C ARG A 40 5.42 -5.86 -7.33
N SER A 41 5.44 -7.16 -6.99
CA SER A 41 5.87 -8.21 -7.92
C SER A 41 4.96 -8.29 -9.15
N TYR A 42 3.64 -8.32 -8.96
CA TYR A 42 2.68 -8.37 -10.07
C TYR A 42 2.73 -7.11 -10.95
N VAL A 43 2.85 -5.93 -10.33
CA VAL A 43 3.03 -4.67 -11.07
C VAL A 43 4.33 -4.70 -11.88
N GLY A 44 5.43 -5.20 -11.31
CA GLY A 44 6.70 -5.39 -12.03
C GLY A 44 6.54 -6.27 -13.27
N THR A 45 5.88 -7.43 -13.14
CA THR A 45 5.61 -8.32 -14.28
C THR A 45 4.79 -7.62 -15.37
N LEU A 46 3.80 -6.80 -15.01
CA LEU A 46 3.01 -6.03 -15.97
C LEU A 46 3.81 -4.93 -16.66
N MET A 47 4.78 -4.31 -15.96
CA MET A 47 5.65 -3.27 -16.52
C MET A 47 6.68 -3.82 -17.49
N GLU A 48 7.17 -5.04 -17.26
CA GLU A 48 8.13 -5.72 -18.14
C GLU A 48 7.46 -6.36 -19.38
N ALA A 49 6.14 -6.52 -19.36
CA ALA A 49 5.44 -7.11 -20.48
C ALA A 49 5.44 -6.22 -21.72
N ALA A 50 5.71 -6.82 -22.88
CA ALA A 50 5.57 -6.15 -24.17
C ALA A 50 4.14 -5.61 -24.37
N PRO A 51 3.96 -4.48 -25.08
CA PRO A 51 2.64 -3.98 -25.41
C PRO A 51 1.80 -5.04 -26.14
N ILE A 52 0.62 -5.33 -25.60
CA ILE A 52 -0.31 -6.30 -26.18
C ILE A 52 -1.48 -5.52 -26.81
N PRO A 53 -1.82 -5.78 -28.08
CA PRO A 53 -3.01 -5.19 -28.68
C PRO A 53 -4.26 -5.71 -27.94
N LEU A 54 -5.08 -4.78 -27.45
CA LEU A 54 -6.34 -5.08 -26.79
C LEU A 54 -7.50 -4.63 -27.67
N ASN A 55 -8.54 -5.44 -27.77
CA ASN A 55 -9.79 -5.01 -28.38
C ASN A 55 -10.56 -4.06 -27.44
N ALA A 56 -11.60 -3.42 -27.95
CA ALA A 56 -12.36 -2.42 -27.19
C ALA A 56 -13.00 -2.98 -25.91
N GLN A 57 -13.39 -4.26 -25.89
CA GLN A 57 -13.96 -4.89 -24.70
C GLN A 57 -12.89 -5.16 -23.64
N GLU A 58 -11.73 -5.68 -24.04
CA GLU A 58 -10.58 -5.92 -23.16
C GLU A 58 -10.05 -4.60 -22.57
N GLN A 59 -10.01 -3.53 -23.36
CA GLN A 59 -9.59 -2.22 -22.87
C GLN A 59 -10.56 -1.65 -21.82
N ARG A 60 -11.88 -1.80 -22.02
CA ARG A 60 -12.89 -1.43 -21.02
C ARG A 60 -12.74 -2.24 -19.73
N ALA A 61 -12.54 -3.55 -19.84
CA ALA A 61 -12.31 -4.42 -18.70
C ALA A 61 -11.07 -3.99 -17.91
N LYS A 62 -9.93 -3.79 -18.59
CA LYS A 62 -8.69 -3.30 -17.98
C LYS A 62 -8.90 -1.99 -17.23
N VAL A 63 -9.59 -1.01 -17.82
CA VAL A 63 -9.87 0.29 -17.17
C VAL A 63 -10.76 0.11 -15.92
N ALA A 64 -11.77 -0.76 -15.99
CA ALA A 64 -12.62 -1.03 -14.84
C ALA A 64 -11.82 -1.64 -13.67
N ILE A 65 -10.93 -2.59 -13.96
CA ILE A 65 -10.07 -3.23 -12.96
C ILE A 65 -9.09 -2.23 -12.35
N ILE A 66 -8.43 -1.40 -13.17
CA ILE A 66 -7.50 -0.36 -12.68
C ILE A 66 -8.23 0.62 -11.74
N ARG A 67 -9.48 0.99 -12.05
CA ARG A 67 -10.27 1.86 -11.16
C ARG A 67 -10.54 1.20 -9.82
N ALA A 68 -10.85 -0.09 -9.78
CA ALA A 68 -11.05 -0.83 -8.53
C ALA A 68 -9.77 -0.85 -7.67
N ILE A 69 -8.62 -1.14 -8.29
CA ILE A 69 -7.30 -1.09 -7.64
C ILE A 69 -7.06 0.29 -7.02
N LEU A 70 -7.23 1.37 -7.79
CA LEU A 70 -7.01 2.74 -7.31
C LEU A 70 -7.96 3.14 -6.18
N GLN A 71 -9.21 2.67 -6.21
CA GLN A 71 -10.17 2.89 -5.13
C GLN A 71 -9.74 2.19 -3.84
N ASN A 72 -9.29 0.92 -3.93
CA ASN A 72 -8.75 0.19 -2.79
C ASN A 72 -7.51 0.89 -2.21
N ASP A 73 -6.57 1.32 -3.06
CA ASP A 73 -5.36 2.02 -2.63
C ASP A 73 -5.67 3.35 -1.93
N ALA A 74 -6.66 4.10 -2.41
CA ALA A 74 -7.10 5.34 -1.77
C ALA A 74 -7.68 5.07 -0.37
N GLN A 75 -8.47 4.00 -0.21
CA GLN A 75 -9.01 3.61 1.07
C GLN A 75 -7.93 3.08 2.03
N ILE A 76 -6.96 2.31 1.54
CA ILE A 76 -5.80 1.86 2.34
C ILE A 76 -5.04 3.07 2.88
N ARG A 77 -4.72 4.05 2.03
CA ARG A 77 -4.04 5.30 2.44
C ARG A 77 -4.82 6.06 3.50
N ALA A 78 -6.12 6.21 3.33
CA ALA A 78 -6.98 6.88 4.31
C ALA A 78 -6.96 6.19 5.70
N LEU A 79 -6.72 4.87 5.76
CA LEU A 79 -6.61 4.12 7.01
C LEU A 79 -5.19 4.16 7.61
N THR A 80 -4.16 4.19 6.78
CA THR A 80 -2.75 4.05 7.22
C THR A 80 -2.08 5.39 7.53
N GLU A 81 -2.36 6.44 6.74
CA GLU A 81 -1.71 7.75 6.87
C GLU A 81 -1.94 8.42 8.24
N PRO A 82 -3.17 8.45 8.80
CA PRO A 82 -3.40 9.08 10.10
C PRO A 82 -2.66 8.36 11.24
N ARG A 83 -2.70 7.02 11.25
CA ARG A 83 -2.03 6.21 12.28
C ARG A 83 -0.50 6.36 12.24
N LEU A 84 0.07 6.49 11.03
CA LEU A 84 1.48 6.78 10.87
C LEU A 84 1.84 8.17 11.43
N HIS A 85 0.99 9.16 11.17
CA HIS A 85 1.17 10.51 11.70
C HIS A 85 1.14 10.54 13.23
N GLU A 86 0.16 9.86 13.85
CA GLU A 86 0.08 9.72 15.32
C GLU A 86 1.33 9.04 15.91
N LEU A 87 1.82 7.97 15.28
CA LEU A 87 3.03 7.28 15.71
C LEU A 87 4.26 8.21 15.66
N GLN A 88 4.40 8.98 14.57
CA GLN A 88 5.49 9.94 14.42
C GLN A 88 5.44 11.01 15.50
N GLN A 89 4.27 11.57 15.81
CA GLN A 89 4.08 12.55 16.88
C GLN A 89 4.48 11.98 18.25
N ARG A 90 4.04 10.76 18.58
CA ARG A 90 4.39 10.09 19.84
C ARG A 90 5.89 9.85 19.97
N LEU A 91 6.54 9.39 18.90
CA LEU A 91 7.99 9.19 18.88
C LEU A 91 8.75 10.50 19.07
N GLN A 92 8.28 11.61 18.47
CA GLN A 92 8.86 12.93 18.67
C GLN A 92 8.71 13.40 20.12
N ALA A 93 7.52 13.25 20.72
CA ALA A 93 7.27 13.59 22.12
C ALA A 93 8.20 12.84 23.08
N THR A 94 8.38 11.52 22.87
CA THR A 94 9.31 10.71 23.66
C THR A 94 10.75 11.20 23.55
N ARG A 95 11.22 11.52 22.34
CA ARG A 95 12.58 12.04 22.11
C ARG A 95 12.80 13.41 22.76
N VAL A 96 11.80 14.28 22.73
CA VAL A 96 11.83 15.59 23.41
C VAL A 96 11.89 15.41 24.93
N GLY A 97 11.08 14.50 25.49
CA GLY A 97 11.11 14.17 26.91
C GLY A 97 12.47 13.65 27.39
N GLN A 98 13.10 12.74 26.64
CA GLN A 98 14.44 12.22 26.94
C GLN A 98 15.51 13.32 26.94
N ARG A 99 15.46 14.26 25.98
CA ARG A 99 16.37 15.42 25.93
C ARG A 99 16.17 16.35 27.11
N GLY A 100 14.92 16.60 27.51
CA GLY A 100 14.61 17.38 28.70
C GLY A 100 15.21 16.74 29.96
N MET A 101 15.00 15.44 30.17
CA MET A 101 15.56 14.72 31.32
C MET A 101 17.10 14.74 31.35
N ALA A 102 17.75 14.60 30.20
CA ALA A 102 19.22 14.70 30.11
C ALA A 102 19.73 16.11 30.47
N ALA A 103 19.04 17.17 30.04
CA ALA A 103 19.43 18.54 30.33
C ALA A 103 19.28 18.89 31.83
N TYR A 104 18.16 18.52 32.47
CA TYR A 104 17.97 18.76 33.90
C TYR A 104 18.87 17.87 34.78
N GLY A 105 19.24 16.67 34.31
CA GLY A 105 20.20 15.79 34.99
C GLY A 105 21.64 16.31 34.95
N ALA A 106 22.06 16.88 33.81
CA ALA A 106 23.38 17.48 33.65
C ALA A 106 23.59 18.77 34.46
N GLN A 107 22.51 19.43 34.88
CA GLN A 107 22.54 20.67 35.65
C GLN A 107 22.44 20.45 37.18
N ARG A 108 22.28 19.19 37.62
CA ARG A 108 22.26 18.77 39.03
C ARG A 108 23.51 17.97 39.45
N ALA A 109 24.50 17.82 38.57
CA ALA A 109 25.82 17.26 38.85
C ALA A 109 26.87 18.38 38.82
#